data_AF-A0A5D4NU37-F1
#
_entry.id   AF-A0A5D4NU37-F1
#
_cell.length_a   1.000
_cell.length_b   1.000
_cell.length_c   1.000
_cell.angle_alpha   90.00
_cell.angle_beta   90.00
_cell.angle_gamma   90.00
#
_symmetry.space_group_name_H-M   'P 1'
#
loop_
_entity.id
_entity.type
_entity.pdbx_description
1 polymer ?
#
loop_
_entity_poly.entity_id
_entity_poly.type
_entity_poly.pdbx_seq_one_letter_code
_entity_poly.pdbx_strand_id
1 'polypeptide(L)'
;MSESQTPEEEIRQLRERVEECEKLIDELSTPIIPSIIPETMLVPLTGSLNEKRLDNIQKKVLFSIQKQKADTVLIDFTGISHLEVEELGLQNLIYRISELQAGLNLMGVETIFVGFKPNFAHEMVISGVDTTKFITHATFRDGLKYLMSKKGLEFIETEPAK
;
A
#
# COMPACT_ATOMS: atom_id res chain seq x y z
N MET A 1 26.62 22.97 -38.82
CA MET A 1 25.53 23.84 -38.35
C MET A 1 24.56 22.92 -37.66
N SER A 2 24.51 22.92 -36.32
CA SER A 2 23.54 22.08 -35.61
C SER A 2 22.15 22.64 -35.90
N GLU A 3 21.26 21.81 -36.41
CA GLU A 3 19.83 22.11 -36.44
C GLU A 3 19.39 22.31 -34.99
N SER A 4 19.33 23.57 -34.55
CA SER A 4 18.66 23.89 -33.30
C SER A 4 17.20 23.52 -33.46
N GLN A 5 16.76 22.50 -32.72
CA GLN A 5 15.36 22.09 -32.66
C GLN A 5 14.50 23.32 -32.34
N THR A 6 13.33 23.44 -32.96
CA THR A 6 12.43 24.55 -32.66
C THR A 6 11.97 24.44 -31.20
N PRO A 7 11.73 25.57 -30.50
CA PRO A 7 11.29 25.54 -29.10
C PRO A 7 10.02 24.70 -28.89
N GLU A 8 9.14 24.62 -29.89
CA GLU A 8 7.94 23.79 -29.87
C GLU A 8 8.25 22.29 -29.90
N GLU A 9 9.25 21.89 -30.69
CA GLU A 9 9.69 20.49 -30.78
C GLU A 9 10.39 20.04 -29.49
N GLU A 10 11.20 20.92 -28.90
CA GLU A 10 11.88 20.67 -27.62
C GLU A 10 10.87 20.54 -26.47
N ILE A 11 9.85 21.39 -26.42
CA ILE A 11 8.75 21.28 -25.42
C ILE A 11 7.97 19.97 -25.61
N ARG A 12 7.69 19.55 -26.84
CA ARG A 12 7.00 18.28 -27.11
C ARG A 12 7.80 17.10 -26.59
N GLN A 13 9.09 17.03 -26.92
CA GLN A 13 9.98 15.95 -26.47
C GLN A 13 10.12 15.93 -24.94
N LEU A 14 10.20 17.09 -24.29
CA LEU A 14 10.21 17.18 -22.83
C LEU A 14 8.91 16.65 -22.22
N ARG A 15 7.75 16.98 -22.79
CA ARG A 15 6.45 16.47 -22.31
C ARG A 15 6.35 14.95 -22.44
N GLU A 16 6.74 14.39 -23.59
CA GLU A 16 6.76 12.94 -23.81
C GLU A 16 7.65 12.24 -22.77
N ARG A 17 8.85 12.78 -22.49
CA ARG A 17 9.75 12.23 -21.48
C ARG A 17 9.19 12.34 -20.07
N VAL A 18 8.48 13.43 -19.74
CA VAL A 18 7.80 13.58 -18.44
C VAL A 18 6.69 12.55 -18.30
N GLU A 19 5.85 12.36 -19.32
CA GLU A 19 4.78 11.36 -19.31
C GLU A 19 5.34 9.92 -19.17
N GLU A 20 6.43 9.59 -19.86
CA GLU A 20 7.12 8.30 -19.71
C GLU A 20 7.65 8.12 -18.27
N CYS A 21 8.26 9.17 -17.71
CA CYS A 21 8.79 9.14 -16.35
C CYS A 21 7.66 8.97 -15.32
N GLU A 22 6.55 9.69 -15.48
CA GLU A 22 5.36 9.56 -14.63
C GLU A 22 4.78 8.15 -14.68
N LYS A 23 4.72 7.54 -15.87
CA LYS A 23 4.24 6.15 -16.02
C LYS A 23 5.16 5.15 -15.34
N LEU A 24 6.48 5.31 -15.47
CA LEU A 24 7.46 4.46 -14.78
C LEU A 24 7.36 4.62 -13.26
N ILE A 25 7.18 5.85 -12.78
CA ILE A 25 6.95 6.14 -11.37
C ILE A 25 5.67 5.44 -10.90
N ASP A 26 4.57 5.53 -11.65
CA ASP A 26 3.31 4.86 -11.32
C ASP A 26 3.48 3.33 -11.21
N GLU A 27 4.19 2.69 -12.15
CA GLU A 27 4.44 1.24 -12.14
C GLU A 27 5.24 0.80 -10.90
N LEU A 28 6.22 1.61 -10.50
CA LEU A 28 7.09 1.38 -9.34
C LEU A 28 6.44 1.81 -8.01
N SER A 29 5.45 2.71 -8.05
CA SER A 29 4.90 3.38 -6.86
C SER A 29 4.19 2.46 -5.88
N THR A 30 3.79 1.25 -6.29
CA THR A 30 3.12 0.30 -5.40
C THR A 30 3.87 -1.02 -5.40
N PRO A 31 4.95 -1.15 -4.61
CA PRO A 31 5.63 -2.43 -4.49
C PRO A 31 4.70 -3.41 -3.78
N ILE A 32 4.48 -4.56 -4.41
CA ILE A 32 3.81 -5.70 -3.78
C ILE A 32 4.91 -6.71 -3.50
N ILE A 33 5.18 -6.95 -2.23
CA ILE A 33 6.32 -7.75 -1.79
C ILE A 33 5.77 -9.11 -1.34
N PRO A 34 6.20 -10.23 -1.95
CA PRO A 34 5.91 -11.56 -1.43
C PRO A 34 6.54 -11.73 -0.05
N SER A 35 5.78 -12.23 0.92
CA SER A 35 6.30 -12.50 2.25
C SER A 35 7.06 -13.83 2.30
N ILE A 36 7.96 -13.96 3.29
CA ILE A 36 8.51 -15.27 3.70
C ILE A 36 7.46 -16.13 4.41
N ILE A 37 6.36 -15.51 4.88
CA ILE A 37 5.22 -16.20 5.45
C ILE A 37 4.37 -16.74 4.29
N PRO A 38 3.96 -18.03 4.30
CA PRO A 38 3.15 -18.62 3.25
C PRO A 38 1.87 -17.84 2.97
N GLU A 39 1.53 -17.74 1.67
CA GLU A 39 0.27 -17.17 1.19
C GLU A 39 0.03 -15.72 1.65
N THR A 40 1.11 -15.00 1.94
CA THR A 40 1.06 -13.63 2.49
C THR A 40 1.68 -12.63 1.54
N MET A 41 0.98 -11.52 1.36
CA MET A 41 1.42 -10.36 0.59
C MET A 41 1.66 -9.16 1.50
N LEU A 42 2.69 -8.38 1.22
CA LEU A 42 3.01 -7.14 1.91
C LEU A 42 2.86 -5.95 0.97
N VAL A 43 2.16 -4.91 1.41
CA VAL A 43 1.84 -3.72 0.62
C VAL A 43 2.20 -2.47 1.43
N PRO A 44 3.45 -1.96 1.33
CA PRO A 44 3.81 -0.72 1.99
C PRO A 44 3.32 0.49 1.21
N LEU A 45 2.66 1.41 1.91
CA LEU A 45 2.20 2.69 1.40
C LEU A 45 3.24 3.75 1.79
N THR A 46 4.15 4.07 0.85
CA THR A 46 5.25 5.03 1.09
C THR A 46 5.26 6.16 0.07
N GLY A 47 5.55 7.39 0.51
CA GLY A 47 5.60 8.56 -0.38
C GLY A 47 4.21 9.14 -0.69
N SER A 48 4.13 10.05 -1.66
CA SER A 48 2.92 10.84 -1.91
C SER A 48 1.71 9.99 -2.31
N LEU A 49 0.63 10.07 -1.54
CA LEU A 49 -0.60 9.35 -1.80
C LEU A 49 -1.60 10.32 -2.42
N ASN A 50 -2.07 10.01 -3.62
CA ASN A 50 -3.12 10.78 -4.30
C ASN A 50 -4.20 9.82 -4.84
N GLU A 51 -5.28 10.38 -5.38
CA GLU A 51 -6.44 9.64 -5.88
C GLU A 51 -6.10 8.56 -6.90
N LYS A 52 -5.33 8.95 -7.92
CA LYS A 52 -4.88 8.05 -8.99
C LYS A 52 -4.05 6.91 -8.42
N ARG A 53 -3.20 7.19 -7.44
CA ARG A 53 -2.35 6.20 -6.79
C ARG A 53 -3.17 5.22 -5.95
N LEU A 54 -4.17 5.69 -5.20
CA LEU A 54 -5.09 4.81 -4.46
C LEU A 54 -5.83 3.83 -5.39
N ASP A 55 -6.30 4.30 -6.54
CA ASP A 55 -6.96 3.45 -7.54
C ASP A 55 -6.01 2.38 -8.09
N ASN A 56 -4.78 2.79 -8.38
CA ASN A 56 -3.75 1.88 -8.87
C ASN A 56 -3.38 0.84 -7.81
N ILE A 57 -3.22 1.25 -6.55
CA ILE A 57 -2.95 0.34 -5.43
C ILE A 57 -4.07 -0.70 -5.32
N GLN A 58 -5.32 -0.24 -5.24
CA GLN A 58 -6.48 -1.12 -5.07
C GLN A 58 -6.58 -2.16 -6.19
N LYS A 59 -6.47 -1.73 -7.45
CA LYS A 59 -6.44 -2.65 -8.60
C LYS A 59 -5.27 -3.62 -8.50
N LYS A 60 -4.06 -3.12 -8.24
CA LYS A 60 -2.84 -3.95 -8.23
C LYS A 60 -2.86 -5.00 -7.12
N VAL A 61 -3.35 -4.66 -5.93
CA VAL A 61 -3.50 -5.60 -4.81
C VAL A 61 -4.50 -6.70 -5.17
N LEU A 62 -5.70 -6.34 -5.63
CA LEU A 62 -6.74 -7.31 -6.01
C LEU A 62 -6.26 -8.28 -7.09
N PHE A 63 -5.60 -7.80 -8.16
CA PHE A 63 -5.04 -8.67 -9.20
C PHE A 63 -3.88 -9.54 -8.70
N SER A 64 -3.05 -9.02 -7.80
CA SER A 64 -1.86 -9.74 -7.32
C SER A 64 -2.21 -10.89 -6.39
N ILE A 65 -3.32 -10.80 -5.67
CA ILE A 65 -3.81 -11.85 -4.76
C ILE A 65 -4.00 -13.15 -5.51
N GLN A 66 -4.70 -13.10 -6.64
CA GLN A 66 -4.94 -14.27 -7.47
C GLN A 66 -3.63 -14.86 -8.01
N LYS A 67 -2.73 -13.99 -8.49
CA LYS A 67 -1.44 -14.40 -9.06
C LYS A 67 -0.54 -15.07 -8.02
N GLN A 68 -0.52 -14.56 -6.80
CA GLN A 68 0.34 -15.04 -5.71
C GLN A 68 -0.33 -16.10 -4.83
N LYS A 69 -1.62 -16.37 -5.05
CA LYS A 69 -2.46 -17.22 -4.20
C LYS A 69 -2.40 -16.80 -2.72
N ALA A 70 -2.44 -15.49 -2.49
CA ALA A 70 -2.38 -14.95 -1.14
C ALA A 70 -3.75 -15.07 -0.46
N ASP A 71 -3.78 -15.58 0.76
CA ASP A 71 -4.95 -15.58 1.65
C ASP A 71 -4.90 -14.43 2.67
N THR A 72 -3.74 -13.77 2.80
CA THR A 72 -3.50 -12.68 3.73
C THR A 72 -2.76 -11.53 3.06
N VAL A 73 -3.18 -10.30 3.32
CA VAL A 73 -2.50 -9.07 2.90
C VAL A 73 -2.21 -8.21 4.13
N LEU A 74 -0.96 -7.78 4.27
CA LEU A 74 -0.54 -6.82 5.28
C LEU A 74 -0.23 -5.48 4.60
N ILE A 75 -1.00 -4.44 4.95
CA ILE A 75 -0.89 -3.09 4.38
C ILE A 75 -0.26 -2.16 5.41
N ASP A 76 0.88 -1.56 5.05
CA ASP A 76 1.67 -0.71 5.95
C ASP A 76 1.49 0.78 5.68
N PHE A 77 0.93 1.49 6.64
CA PHE A 77 0.64 2.93 6.62
C PHE A 77 1.75 3.78 7.25
N THR A 78 2.82 3.17 7.73
CA THR A 78 3.93 3.88 8.42
C THR A 78 4.52 5.01 7.56
N GLY A 79 4.52 4.83 6.23
CA GLY A 79 5.08 5.77 5.27
C GLY A 79 4.16 6.93 4.85
N ILE A 80 2.93 7.00 5.35
CA ILE A 80 1.98 8.08 5.03
C ILE A 80 2.14 9.22 6.04
N SER A 81 2.41 10.44 5.56
CA SER A 81 2.54 11.63 6.40
C SER A 81 1.19 12.33 6.61
N HIS A 82 1.15 13.31 7.52
CA HIS A 82 -0.08 14.08 7.75
C HIS A 82 -0.45 14.93 6.53
N LEU A 83 0.53 15.37 5.74
CA LEU A 83 0.30 16.17 4.54
C LEU A 83 -0.50 15.39 3.49
N GLU A 84 -0.16 14.12 3.22
CA GLU A 84 -0.92 13.34 2.24
C GLU A 84 -2.35 13.06 2.69
N VAL A 85 -2.56 12.86 4.01
CA VAL A 85 -3.92 12.67 4.57
C VAL A 85 -4.75 13.94 4.43
N GLU A 86 -4.14 15.11 4.65
CA GLU A 86 -4.79 16.41 4.47
C GLU A 86 -5.14 16.67 2.99
N GLU A 87 -4.21 16.43 2.07
CA GLU A 87 -4.41 16.63 0.62
C GLU A 87 -5.51 15.72 0.05
N LEU A 88 -5.52 14.44 0.44
CA LEU A 88 -6.55 13.48 0.02
C LEU A 88 -7.91 13.71 0.67
N GLY A 89 -7.90 14.34 1.83
CA GLY A 89 -9.03 14.34 2.75
C GLY A 89 -9.13 13.01 3.50
N LEU A 90 -9.10 13.13 4.83
CA LEU A 90 -9.25 12.02 5.77
C LEU A 90 -10.43 11.09 5.45
N GLN A 91 -11.63 11.66 5.20
CA GLN A 91 -12.84 10.86 4.93
C GLN A 91 -12.72 10.02 3.66
N ASN A 92 -12.10 10.59 2.63
CA ASN A 92 -11.87 9.89 1.39
C ASN A 92 -10.84 8.77 1.56
N LEU A 93 -9.74 9.02 2.28
CA LEU A 93 -8.77 7.98 2.61
C LEU A 93 -9.42 6.81 3.38
N ILE A 94 -10.25 7.13 4.39
CA ILE A 94 -11.03 6.16 5.15
C ILE A 94 -11.96 5.34 4.25
N TYR A 95 -12.70 6.01 3.36
CA TYR A 95 -13.60 5.36 2.41
C TYR A 95 -12.84 4.38 1.53
N ARG A 96 -11.67 4.77 1.00
CA ARG A 96 -10.86 3.93 0.12
C ARG A 96 -10.22 2.75 0.83
N ILE A 97 -9.80 2.92 2.09
CA ILE A 97 -9.36 1.80 2.93
C ILE A 97 -10.51 0.80 3.14
N SER A 98 -11.72 1.30 3.43
CA SER A 98 -12.90 0.46 3.66
C SER A 98 -13.33 -0.27 2.39
N GLU A 99 -13.28 0.39 1.23
CA GLU A 99 -13.59 -0.19 -0.07
C GLU A 99 -12.59 -1.29 -0.45
N LEU A 100 -11.29 -1.03 -0.26
CA LEU A 100 -10.25 -2.04 -0.46
C LEU A 100 -10.48 -3.25 0.46
N GLN A 101 -10.69 -3.03 1.75
CA GLN A 101 -10.97 -4.10 2.72
C GLN A 101 -12.21 -4.92 2.34
N ALA A 102 -13.29 -4.26 1.90
CA ALA A 102 -14.49 -4.95 1.43
C ALA A 102 -14.20 -5.82 0.20
N GLY A 103 -13.44 -5.30 -0.78
CA GLY A 103 -13.01 -6.05 -1.95
C GLY A 103 -12.16 -7.28 -1.58
N LEU A 104 -11.22 -7.12 -0.66
CA LEU A 104 -10.36 -8.21 -0.16
C LEU A 104 -11.17 -9.28 0.58
N ASN A 105 -12.10 -8.87 1.44
CA ASN A 105 -13.00 -9.78 2.13
C ASN A 105 -13.87 -10.60 1.16
N LEU A 106 -14.36 -9.99 0.07
CA LEU A 106 -15.11 -10.70 -0.97
C LEU A 106 -14.25 -11.75 -1.70
N MET A 107 -12.94 -11.54 -1.77
CA MET A 107 -11.99 -12.51 -2.31
C MET A 107 -11.56 -13.58 -1.30
N GLY A 108 -12.09 -13.53 -0.07
CA GLY A 108 -11.71 -14.44 1.01
C GLY A 108 -10.33 -14.17 1.60
N VAL A 109 -9.82 -12.94 1.44
CA VAL A 109 -8.49 -12.54 1.90
C VAL A 109 -8.59 -11.74 3.19
N GLU A 110 -7.83 -12.15 4.20
CA GLU A 110 -7.70 -11.40 5.44
C GLU A 110 -6.77 -10.18 5.25
N THR A 111 -7.24 -9.02 5.69
CA THR A 111 -6.46 -7.78 5.62
C THR A 111 -5.98 -7.37 7.00
N ILE A 112 -4.67 -7.16 7.14
CA ILE A 112 -4.02 -6.68 8.35
C ILE A 112 -3.45 -5.28 8.07
N PHE A 113 -3.92 -4.28 8.79
CA PHE A 113 -3.40 -2.93 8.70
C PHE A 113 -2.34 -2.68 9.76
N VAL A 114 -1.23 -2.04 9.40
CA VAL A 114 -0.18 -1.68 10.36
C VAL A 114 0.23 -0.23 10.21
N GLY A 115 0.77 0.35 11.28
CA GLY A 115 1.42 1.66 11.19
C GLY A 115 0.47 2.86 11.14
N PHE A 116 -0.80 2.70 11.52
CA PHE A 116 -1.69 3.84 11.68
C PHE A 116 -1.16 4.78 12.77
N LYS A 117 -1.01 6.06 12.42
CA LYS A 117 -0.63 7.10 13.37
C LYS A 117 -1.75 7.36 14.38
N PRO A 118 -1.44 7.73 15.64
CA PRO A 118 -2.45 7.98 16.66
C PRO A 118 -3.55 8.95 16.24
N ASN A 119 -3.20 10.07 15.58
CA ASN A 119 -4.19 11.02 15.09
C ASN A 119 -5.11 10.40 14.04
N PHE A 120 -4.58 9.61 13.11
CA PHE A 120 -5.40 8.94 12.10
C PHE A 120 -6.38 7.93 12.74
N ALA A 121 -5.91 7.14 13.72
CA ALA A 121 -6.77 6.21 14.45
C ALA A 121 -7.87 6.94 15.25
N HIS A 122 -7.54 8.06 15.89
CA HIS A 122 -8.52 8.89 16.62
C HIS A 122 -9.61 9.42 15.69
N GLU A 123 -9.20 9.96 14.54
CA GLU A 123 -10.08 10.51 13.52
C GLU A 123 -11.00 9.45 12.90
N MET A 124 -10.52 8.23 12.67
CA MET A 124 -11.36 7.11 12.22
C MET A 124 -12.50 6.82 13.19
N VAL A 125 -12.23 6.86 14.50
CA VAL A 125 -13.23 6.61 15.54
C VAL A 125 -14.25 7.74 15.58
N ILE A 126 -13.82 9.00 15.55
CA ILE A 126 -14.73 10.17 15.55
C ILE A 126 -15.60 10.21 14.29
N SER A 127 -15.06 9.78 13.15
CA SER A 127 -15.77 9.73 11.87
C SER A 127 -16.84 8.64 11.81
N GLY A 128 -16.98 7.81 12.86
CA GLY A 128 -17.99 6.76 12.92
C GLY A 128 -17.70 5.55 12.04
N VAL A 129 -16.44 5.35 11.66
CA VAL A 129 -16.02 4.19 10.86
C VAL A 129 -16.17 2.92 11.68
N ASP A 130 -16.85 1.92 11.11
CA ASP A 130 -16.90 0.59 11.72
C ASP A 130 -15.54 -0.11 11.58
N THR A 131 -14.70 0.08 12.58
CA THR A 131 -13.37 -0.54 12.67
C THR A 131 -13.40 -1.93 13.28
N THR A 132 -14.57 -2.48 13.65
CA THR A 132 -14.66 -3.81 14.29
C THR A 132 -14.18 -4.94 13.37
N LYS A 133 -14.20 -4.70 12.06
CA LYS A 133 -13.73 -5.65 11.04
C LYS A 133 -12.26 -5.46 10.67
N PHE A 134 -11.60 -4.44 11.21
CA PHE A 134 -10.21 -4.15 10.87
C PHE A 134 -9.29 -4.89 11.84
N ILE A 135 -8.41 -5.73 11.31
CA ILE A 135 -7.30 -6.27 12.09
C ILE A 135 -6.17 -5.25 12.00
N THR A 136 -5.78 -4.68 13.14
CA THR A 136 -4.79 -3.61 13.18
C THR A 136 -3.67 -3.91 14.17
N HIS A 137 -2.45 -3.52 13.82
CA HIS A 137 -1.30 -3.53 14.74
C HIS A 137 -0.51 -2.23 14.66
N ALA A 138 0.10 -1.84 15.78
CA ALA A 138 0.87 -0.59 15.84
C ALA A 138 2.06 -0.57 14.87
N THR A 139 2.73 -1.72 14.70
CA THR A 139 3.92 -1.82 13.85
C THR A 139 3.84 -3.00 12.89
N PHE A 140 4.58 -2.90 11.78
CA PHE A 140 4.77 -3.99 10.83
C PHE A 140 5.28 -5.28 11.50
N ARG A 141 6.22 -5.13 12.46
CA ARG A 141 6.74 -6.25 13.24
C ARG A 141 5.65 -6.96 14.04
N ASP A 142 4.74 -6.22 14.65
CA ASP A 142 3.66 -6.80 15.44
C ASP A 142 2.63 -7.51 14.55
N GLY A 143 2.32 -6.94 13.38
CA GLY A 143 1.49 -7.58 12.36
C GLY A 143 2.09 -8.89 11.84
N LEU A 144 3.41 -8.92 11.58
CA LEU A 144 4.09 -10.17 11.21
C LEU A 144 4.05 -11.22 12.34
N LYS A 145 4.31 -10.83 13.59
CA LYS A 145 4.24 -11.76 14.73
C LYS A 145 2.84 -12.35 14.90
N TYR A 146 1.81 -11.51 14.78
CA TYR A 146 0.42 -11.95 14.79
C TYR A 146 0.17 -13.00 13.70
N LEU A 147 0.59 -12.70 12.47
CA LEU A 147 0.37 -13.57 11.33
C LEU A 147 1.13 -14.90 11.43
N MET A 148 2.38 -14.86 11.91
CA MET A 148 3.16 -16.07 12.18
C MET A 148 2.46 -16.96 13.20
N SER A 149 2.06 -16.40 14.35
CA SER A 149 1.32 -17.13 15.38
C SER A 149 0.05 -17.76 14.81
N LYS A 150 -0.73 -16.99 14.03
CA LYS A 150 -1.96 -17.47 13.39
C LYS A 150 -1.73 -18.63 12.42
N LYS A 151 -0.60 -18.62 11.69
CA LYS A 151 -0.21 -19.69 10.75
C LYS A 151 0.62 -20.79 11.41
N GLY A 152 0.77 -20.80 12.74
CA GLY A 152 1.52 -21.81 13.47
C GLY A 152 3.03 -21.77 13.23
N LEU A 153 3.56 -20.57 12.95
CA LEU A 153 4.98 -20.31 12.70
C LEU A 153 5.60 -19.56 13.88
N GLU A 154 6.86 -19.82 14.14
CA GLU A 154 7.66 -19.12 15.15
C GLU A 154 9.07 -18.83 14.63
N PHE A 155 9.70 -17.79 15.16
CA PHE A 155 11.12 -17.57 14.95
C PHE A 155 11.91 -18.44 15.91
N ILE A 156 12.83 -19.26 15.37
CA ILE A 156 13.76 -20.05 16.15
C ILE A 156 15.14 -19.40 16.02
N GLU A 157 15.72 -18.97 17.13
CA GLU A 157 17.11 -18.53 17.15
C GLU A 157 18.02 -19.74 16.92
N THR A 158 18.89 -19.64 15.93
CA THR A 158 19.84 -20.70 15.56
C THR A 158 21.24 -20.12 15.57
N GLU A 159 22.25 -20.96 15.77
CA GLU A 159 23.63 -20.52 15.55
C GLU A 159 23.77 -20.01 14.11
N PRO A 160 24.43 -18.86 13.88
CA PRO A 160 24.61 -18.33 12.53
C PRO A 160 25.33 -19.38 11.67
N ALA A 161 24.82 -19.59 10.45
CA ALA A 161 25.46 -20.48 9.50
C ALA A 161 26.93 -20.05 9.31
N LYS A 162 27.86 -20.98 9.57
CA LYS A 162 29.31 -20.77 9.37
C LYS A 162 29.65 -20.47 7.92
#